data_AF-A0AAV2A7M7-F1
#
_entry.id   AF-A0AAV2A7M7-F1
#
_cell.length_a   1.000
_cell.length_b   1.000
_cell.length_c   1.000
_cell.angle_alpha   90.00
_cell.angle_beta   90.00
_cell.angle_gamma   90.00
#
_symmetry.space_group_name_H-M   'P 1'
#
loop_
_entity.id
_entity.type
_entity.pdbx_description
1 polymer ?
#
loop_
_entity_poly.entity_id
_entity_poly.type
_entity_poly.pdbx_seq_one_letter_code
_entity_poly.pdbx_strand_id
1 'polypeptide(L)'
;MIDRTSLSCVRLRENAVPSIFDFPSHLQKVVKLRKLPTRAVFEPAQSRLEVQPAANEVEKVLTEVTDNSSESPTKAIYKRQVVELGNIIEKKNKKLKVLQQKVRRYEKKIQNLSELLEHLKKKNFLDDDALHVLSTVTTVNKEFISRQLANVTKLPLPQSYSPELRSFALTLNFYSPRAYDYVRSTFGLSLPHPKTLSRWYQHIEAAPGLTRVN
;
A
#
# COMPACT_ATOMS: atom_id res chain seq x y z
N MET A 1 -60.97 -40.84 -2.55
CA MET A 1 -60.12 -39.65 -2.67
C MET A 1 -58.79 -40.09 -3.25
N ILE A 2 -58.45 -39.64 -4.47
CA ILE A 2 -57.12 -39.83 -5.07
C ILE A 2 -56.63 -38.46 -5.48
N ASP A 3 -55.45 -38.10 -4.94
CA ASP A 3 -54.85 -36.78 -5.02
C ASP A 3 -54.38 -36.40 -6.42
N ARG A 4 -54.60 -35.12 -6.74
CA ARG A 4 -54.18 -34.45 -7.96
C ARG A 4 -52.86 -33.72 -7.71
N THR A 5 -51.71 -34.35 -7.88
CA THR A 5 -50.44 -33.61 -8.04
C THR A 5 -49.39 -34.46 -8.74
N SER A 6 -49.19 -34.24 -10.04
CA SER A 6 -47.91 -34.48 -10.73
C SER A 6 -47.94 -33.93 -12.16
N LEU A 7 -48.19 -32.63 -12.30
CA LEU A 7 -47.87 -31.92 -13.54
C LEU A 7 -46.35 -31.84 -13.69
N SER A 8 -45.81 -32.87 -14.33
CA SER A 8 -44.67 -32.88 -15.24
C SER A 8 -43.63 -31.75 -15.09
N CYS A 9 -42.68 -31.91 -14.16
CA CYS A 9 -41.39 -31.24 -14.32
C CYS A 9 -40.64 -31.94 -15.47
N VAL A 10 -40.37 -31.22 -16.55
CA VAL A 10 -39.54 -31.73 -17.65
C VAL A 10 -38.09 -31.67 -17.16
N ARG A 11 -37.52 -32.83 -16.78
CA ARG A 11 -36.13 -32.92 -16.36
C ARG A 11 -35.21 -32.93 -17.57
N LEU A 12 -34.18 -32.08 -17.55
CA LEU A 12 -33.13 -32.06 -18.56
C LEU A 12 -32.31 -33.36 -18.48
N ARG A 13 -31.78 -33.81 -19.63
CA ARG A 13 -30.94 -35.01 -19.71
C ARG A 13 -29.58 -34.77 -19.04
N GLU A 14 -28.94 -35.85 -18.58
CA GLU A 14 -27.69 -35.81 -17.80
C GLU A 14 -26.53 -35.06 -18.46
N ASN A 15 -26.52 -34.94 -19.79
CA ASN A 15 -25.47 -34.23 -20.55
C ASN A 15 -25.99 -32.98 -21.27
N ALA A 16 -27.10 -32.39 -20.80
CA ALA A 16 -27.62 -31.15 -21.37
C ALA A 16 -26.72 -29.96 -20.99
N VAL A 17 -25.92 -29.49 -21.95
CA VAL A 17 -25.11 -28.27 -21.79
C VAL A 17 -25.88 -27.09 -22.40
N PRO A 18 -26.09 -25.98 -21.67
CA PRO A 18 -26.74 -24.80 -22.22
C PRO A 18 -25.88 -24.22 -23.35
N SER A 19 -26.24 -24.44 -24.61
CA SER A 19 -25.43 -23.99 -25.76
C SER A 19 -25.85 -22.62 -26.29
N ILE A 20 -26.95 -22.06 -25.81
CA ILE A 20 -27.45 -20.75 -26.23
C ILE A 20 -27.63 -19.91 -24.98
N PHE A 21 -26.60 -19.12 -24.67
CA PHE A 21 -26.64 -18.10 -23.64
C PHE A 21 -26.36 -16.77 -24.34
N ASP A 22 -27.39 -16.20 -24.96
CA ASP A 22 -27.31 -14.91 -25.63
C ASP A 22 -27.27 -13.81 -24.57
N PHE A 23 -26.06 -13.52 -24.10
CA PHE A 23 -25.86 -12.42 -23.16
C PHE A 23 -26.16 -11.08 -23.85
N PRO A 24 -26.90 -10.17 -23.20
CA PRO A 24 -27.09 -8.82 -23.72
C PRO A 24 -25.72 -8.14 -23.91
N SER A 25 -25.62 -7.23 -24.88
CA SER A 25 -24.35 -6.66 -25.39
C SER A 25 -23.39 -6.14 -24.31
N HIS A 26 -23.92 -5.66 -23.18
CA HIS A 26 -23.14 -5.13 -22.05
C HIS A 26 -22.58 -6.22 -21.10
N LEU A 27 -23.02 -7.47 -21.20
CA LEU A 27 -22.55 -8.62 -20.41
C LEU A 27 -21.66 -9.57 -21.23
N GLN A 28 -21.52 -9.33 -22.54
CA GLN A 28 -20.61 -10.10 -23.37
C GLN A 28 -19.15 -9.76 -23.02
N LYS A 29 -18.30 -10.80 -22.89
CA LYS A 29 -16.86 -10.60 -22.68
C LYS A 29 -16.27 -9.91 -23.90
N VAL A 30 -15.92 -8.63 -23.76
CA VAL A 30 -15.20 -7.88 -24.79
C VAL A 30 -13.76 -8.43 -24.86
N VAL A 31 -13.52 -9.33 -25.80
CA VAL A 31 -12.16 -9.78 -26.13
C VAL A 31 -11.47 -8.65 -26.88
N LYS A 32 -10.74 -7.79 -26.15
CA LYS A 32 -9.88 -6.78 -26.76
C LYS A 32 -8.69 -7.50 -27.39
N LEU A 33 -8.76 -7.74 -28.69
CA LEU A 33 -7.59 -8.16 -29.45
C LEU A 33 -6.53 -7.07 -29.35
N ARG A 34 -5.37 -7.43 -28.80
CA ARG A 34 -4.21 -6.54 -28.77
C ARG A 34 -3.78 -6.31 -30.22
N LYS A 35 -3.73 -5.05 -30.65
CA LYS A 35 -3.06 -4.70 -31.91
C LYS A 35 -1.61 -5.12 -31.79
N LEU A 36 -1.13 -5.92 -32.75
CA LEU A 36 0.29 -6.24 -32.85
C LEU A 36 1.09 -4.94 -33.04
N PRO A 37 2.33 -4.87 -32.52
CA PRO A 37 3.16 -3.69 -32.71
C PRO A 37 3.34 -3.45 -34.22
N THR A 38 2.88 -2.30 -34.71
CA THR A 38 3.16 -1.90 -36.09
C THR A 38 4.67 -1.68 -36.20
N ARG A 39 5.35 -2.54 -36.96
CA ARG A 39 6.74 -2.32 -37.35
C ARG A 39 6.78 -1.03 -38.16
N ALA A 40 7.46 -0.01 -37.65
CA ALA A 40 7.70 1.20 -38.41
C ALA A 40 8.52 0.82 -39.66
N VAL A 41 7.88 0.91 -40.82
CA VAL A 41 8.57 0.87 -42.11
C VAL A 41 9.11 2.27 -42.33
N PHE A 42 10.43 2.43 -42.20
CA PHE A 42 11.09 3.62 -42.68
C PHE A 42 11.21 3.48 -44.20
N GLU A 43 10.47 4.29 -44.95
CA GLU A 43 10.74 4.51 -46.37
C GLU A 43 11.86 5.56 -46.50
N PRO A 44 12.97 5.25 -47.19
CA PRO A 44 13.93 6.26 -47.57
C PRO A 44 13.45 6.94 -48.86
N ALA A 45 12.99 8.19 -48.76
CA ALA A 45 12.77 9.03 -49.92
C ALA A 45 14.14 9.50 -50.45
N GLN A 46 14.50 9.07 -51.66
CA GLN A 46 15.62 9.62 -52.42
C GLN A 46 15.17 10.66 -53.44
N SER A 47 16.08 11.61 -53.68
CA SER A 47 16.18 12.62 -54.74
C SER A 47 15.44 13.95 -54.45
N ARG A 48 16.01 15.16 -54.65
CA ARG A 48 17.10 15.59 -55.54
C ARG A 48 17.62 17.00 -55.18
N LEU A 49 18.93 17.08 -54.94
CA LEU A 49 19.96 18.13 -55.24
C LEU A 49 19.72 19.63 -54.98
N GLU A 50 20.63 20.25 -54.22
CA GLU A 50 21.58 21.27 -54.73
C GLU A 50 22.88 21.30 -53.89
N VAL A 51 23.99 21.63 -54.55
CA VAL A 51 25.40 21.45 -54.15
C VAL A 51 25.98 22.76 -53.60
N GLN A 52 26.92 22.69 -52.64
CA GLN A 52 28.26 23.35 -52.63
C GLN A 52 29.06 22.97 -51.34
N PRO A 53 30.41 22.97 -51.37
CA PRO A 53 31.24 22.02 -50.61
C PRO A 53 31.95 22.61 -49.39
N ALA A 54 32.22 21.80 -48.37
CA ALA A 54 33.35 21.97 -47.45
C ALA A 54 33.64 20.65 -46.72
N ALA A 55 34.93 20.29 -46.69
CA ALA A 55 35.47 19.03 -46.22
C ALA A 55 35.19 18.73 -44.73
N ASN A 56 34.90 17.47 -44.41
CA ASN A 56 35.76 16.63 -43.59
C ASN A 56 35.14 15.24 -43.38
N GLU A 57 35.94 14.23 -43.69
CA GLU A 57 35.73 12.81 -43.45
C GLU A 57 35.34 12.53 -41.98
N VAL A 58 34.47 11.55 -41.73
CA VAL A 58 34.82 10.28 -41.06
C VAL A 58 33.57 9.39 -41.08
N GLU A 59 33.72 8.27 -41.79
CA GLU A 59 32.75 7.21 -42.02
C GLU A 59 32.51 6.40 -40.73
N LYS A 60 31.24 6.22 -40.36
CA LYS A 60 30.80 5.44 -39.20
C LYS A 60 30.68 3.97 -39.58
N VAL A 61 31.75 3.20 -39.35
CA VAL A 61 31.77 1.74 -39.50
C VAL A 61 30.92 1.09 -38.40
N LEU A 62 29.94 0.32 -38.85
CA LEU A 62 29.20 -0.69 -38.11
C LEU A 62 30.15 -1.85 -37.80
N THR A 63 30.41 -2.11 -36.52
CA THR A 63 31.01 -3.39 -36.10
C THR A 63 29.92 -4.22 -35.40
N GLU A 64 29.26 -5.07 -36.19
CA GLU A 64 28.76 -6.34 -35.70
C GLU A 64 29.98 -7.14 -35.22
N VAL A 65 30.08 -7.39 -33.91
CA VAL A 65 31.06 -8.33 -33.37
C VAL A 65 30.30 -9.53 -32.84
N THR A 66 30.22 -10.56 -33.69
CA THR A 66 30.13 -11.94 -33.26
C THR A 66 31.34 -12.26 -32.39
N ASP A 67 31.13 -12.59 -31.11
CA ASP A 67 32.20 -13.07 -30.23
C ASP A 67 31.84 -14.48 -29.71
N ASN A 68 32.07 -15.48 -30.57
CA ASN A 68 32.44 -16.81 -30.12
C ASN A 68 33.93 -16.80 -29.83
N SER A 69 34.32 -16.44 -28.60
CA SER A 69 35.67 -16.65 -28.09
C SER A 69 35.61 -16.85 -26.59
N SER A 70 36.25 -17.91 -26.11
CA SER A 70 36.27 -18.44 -24.75
C SER A 70 36.04 -17.39 -23.67
N GLU A 71 34.84 -17.39 -23.09
CA GLU A 71 34.52 -16.46 -22.01
C GLU A 71 35.30 -16.86 -20.76
N SER A 72 36.34 -16.08 -20.41
CA SER A 72 37.12 -16.28 -19.19
C SER A 72 36.18 -16.41 -17.98
N PRO A 73 36.41 -17.36 -17.05
CA PRO A 73 35.54 -17.58 -15.89
C PRO A 73 35.23 -16.29 -15.13
N THR A 74 36.19 -15.37 -15.06
CA THR A 74 36.06 -14.06 -14.43
C THR A 74 35.07 -13.14 -15.17
N LYS A 75 35.08 -13.13 -16.52
CA LYS A 75 34.17 -12.32 -17.35
C LYS A 75 32.71 -12.80 -17.20
N ALA A 76 32.50 -14.11 -17.12
CA ALA A 76 31.18 -14.69 -16.88
C ALA A 76 30.63 -14.32 -15.49
N ILE A 77 31.47 -14.30 -14.46
CA ILE A 77 31.09 -13.88 -13.10
C ILE A 77 30.63 -12.42 -13.08
N TYR A 78 31.40 -11.51 -13.68
CA TYR A 78 31.01 -10.09 -13.74
C TYR A 78 29.70 -9.88 -14.50
N LYS A 79 29.49 -10.57 -15.63
CA LYS A 79 28.20 -10.50 -16.35
C LYS A 79 27.03 -10.93 -15.47
N ARG A 80 27.17 -12.02 -14.71
CA ARG A 80 26.14 -12.48 -13.76
C ARG A 80 25.86 -11.44 -12.67
N GLN A 81 26.90 -10.82 -12.11
CA GLN A 81 26.76 -9.75 -11.12
C GLN A 81 26.01 -8.53 -11.68
N VAL A 82 26.31 -8.10 -12.91
CA VAL A 82 25.61 -6.99 -13.56
C VAL A 82 24.12 -7.30 -13.75
N VAL A 83 23.78 -8.51 -14.18
CA VAL A 83 22.38 -8.95 -14.31
C VAL A 83 21.69 -8.98 -12.94
N GLU A 84 22.35 -9.50 -11.92
CA GLU A 84 21.84 -9.53 -10.55
C GLU A 84 21.56 -8.12 -10.01
N LEU A 85 22.51 -7.20 -10.17
CA LEU A 85 22.36 -5.80 -9.78
C LEU A 85 21.21 -5.12 -10.55
N GLY A 86 21.08 -5.38 -11.85
CA GLY A 86 19.95 -4.92 -12.67
C GLY A 86 18.61 -5.40 -12.11
N ASN A 87 18.50 -6.69 -11.77
CA ASN A 87 17.30 -7.27 -11.14
C ASN A 87 16.98 -6.63 -9.78
N ILE A 88 18.00 -6.32 -8.96
CA ILE A 88 17.83 -5.64 -7.67
C ILE A 88 17.31 -4.21 -7.88
N ILE A 89 17.87 -3.47 -8.85
CA ILE A 89 17.44 -2.11 -9.19
C ILE A 89 15.99 -2.12 -9.66
N GLU A 90 15.60 -3.04 -10.53
CA GLU A 90 14.21 -3.19 -10.97
C GLU A 90 13.25 -3.44 -9.81
N LYS A 91 13.61 -4.35 -8.90
CA LYS A 91 12.80 -4.65 -7.69
C LYS A 91 12.65 -3.41 -6.82
N LYS A 92 13.74 -2.66 -6.60
CA LYS A 92 13.72 -1.41 -5.83
C LYS A 92 12.88 -0.34 -6.52
N ASN A 93 12.99 -0.16 -7.83
CA ASN A 93 12.21 0.80 -8.61
C ASN A 93 10.71 0.48 -8.58
N LYS A 94 10.33 -0.81 -8.70
CA LYS A 94 8.94 -1.26 -8.54
C LYS A 94 8.40 -0.91 -7.14
N LYS A 95 9.19 -1.20 -6.08
CA LYS A 95 8.81 -0.86 -4.69
C LYS A 95 8.68 0.66 -4.48
N LEU A 96 9.60 1.45 -5.03
CA LEU A 96 9.60 2.90 -4.96
C LEU A 96 8.33 3.48 -5.63
N LYS A 97 7.97 2.99 -6.82
CA LYS A 97 6.74 3.38 -7.51
C LYS A 97 5.49 3.10 -6.68
N VAL A 98 5.40 1.91 -6.06
CA VAL A 98 4.27 1.54 -5.19
C VAL A 98 4.19 2.45 -3.97
N LEU A 99 5.32 2.74 -3.32
CA LEU A 99 5.38 3.62 -2.16
C LEU A 99 4.97 5.05 -2.52
N GLN A 100 5.51 5.62 -3.60
CA GLN A 100 5.12 6.93 -4.10
C GLN A 100 3.62 6.99 -4.43
N GLN A 101 3.06 5.94 -5.02
CA GLN A 101 1.63 5.89 -5.30
C GLN A 101 0.80 5.86 -4.00
N LYS A 102 1.24 5.14 -2.96
CA LYS A 102 0.59 5.16 -1.64
C LYS A 102 0.60 6.56 -1.05
N VAL A 103 1.74 7.25 -1.09
CA VAL A 103 1.88 8.63 -0.61
C VAL A 103 0.89 9.56 -1.32
N ARG A 104 0.89 9.58 -2.66
CA ARG A 104 -0.05 10.41 -3.44
C ARG A 104 -1.53 10.14 -3.12
N ARG A 105 -1.89 8.87 -2.88
CA ARG A 105 -3.26 8.49 -2.49
C ARG A 105 -3.61 8.99 -1.09
N TYR A 106 -2.67 8.93 -0.15
CA TYR A 106 -2.88 9.46 1.20
C TYR A 106 -3.00 10.98 1.19
N GLU A 107 -2.16 11.68 0.45
CA GLU A 107 -2.25 13.14 0.27
C GLU A 107 -3.61 13.56 -0.26
N LYS A 108 -4.09 12.92 -1.34
CA LYS A 108 -5.43 13.20 -1.89
C LYS A 108 -6.55 12.92 -0.88
N LYS A 109 -6.42 11.85 -0.07
CA LYS A 109 -7.41 11.55 0.97
C LYS A 109 -7.39 12.62 2.07
N ILE A 110 -6.22 13.09 2.48
CA ILE A 110 -6.07 14.15 3.47
C ILE A 110 -6.71 15.44 2.94
N GLN A 111 -6.42 15.81 1.70
CA GLN A 111 -7.01 16.98 1.05
C GLN A 111 -8.54 16.90 1.01
N ASN A 112 -9.09 15.77 0.55
CA ASN A 112 -10.54 15.57 0.52
C ASN A 112 -11.17 15.70 1.91
N LEU A 113 -10.52 15.14 2.96
CA LEU A 113 -11.02 15.21 4.33
C LEU A 113 -10.92 16.64 4.89
N SER A 114 -9.85 17.38 4.60
CA SER A 114 -9.73 18.78 5.00
C SER A 114 -10.78 19.66 4.31
N GLU A 115 -11.02 19.45 3.01
CA GLU A 115 -12.07 20.16 2.26
C GLU A 115 -13.47 19.87 2.85
N LEU A 116 -13.74 18.62 3.21
CA LEU A 116 -14.99 18.23 3.87
C LEU A 116 -15.14 18.91 5.23
N LEU A 117 -14.07 18.99 6.02
CA LEU A 117 -14.07 19.65 7.33
C LEU A 117 -14.38 21.16 7.18
N GLU A 118 -13.73 21.84 6.23
CA GLU A 118 -14.01 23.25 5.93
C GLU A 118 -15.47 23.46 5.48
N HIS A 119 -16.00 22.57 4.64
CA HIS A 119 -17.39 22.59 4.24
C HIS A 119 -18.36 22.43 5.43
N LEU A 120 -18.06 21.52 6.37
CA LEU A 120 -18.87 21.31 7.57
C LEU A 120 -18.82 22.52 8.51
N LYS A 121 -17.63 23.12 8.67
CA LYS A 121 -17.41 24.34 9.45
C LYS A 121 -18.21 25.51 8.87
N LYS A 122 -18.13 25.74 7.55
CA LYS A 122 -18.87 26.82 6.88
C LYS A 122 -20.39 26.69 7.00
N LYS A 123 -20.90 25.46 7.05
CA LYS A 123 -22.33 25.19 7.19
C LYS A 123 -22.82 25.23 8.65
N ASN A 124 -21.96 25.55 9.63
CA ASN A 124 -22.25 25.55 11.06
C ASN A 124 -22.87 24.23 11.56
N PHE A 125 -22.47 23.10 10.97
CA PHE A 125 -22.92 21.77 11.44
C PHE A 125 -22.12 21.25 12.63
N LEU A 126 -21.02 21.92 12.98
CA LEU A 126 -20.17 21.60 14.11
C LEU A 126 -20.22 22.76 15.08
N ASP A 127 -20.47 22.45 16.35
CA ASP A 127 -20.36 23.40 17.45
C ASP A 127 -18.88 23.79 17.65
N ASP A 128 -18.64 24.98 18.21
CA ASP A 128 -17.28 25.52 18.39
C ASP A 128 -16.46 24.61 19.33
N ASP A 129 -17.11 24.03 20.34
CA ASP A 129 -16.53 23.02 21.23
C ASP A 129 -16.07 21.77 20.47
N ALA A 130 -16.86 21.30 19.50
CA ALA A 130 -16.52 20.12 18.70
C ALA A 130 -15.31 20.38 17.79
N LEU A 131 -15.18 21.61 17.26
CA LEU A 131 -14.03 22.03 16.47
C LEU A 131 -12.76 22.10 17.32
N HIS A 132 -12.86 22.63 18.54
CA HIS A 132 -11.75 22.68 19.49
C HIS A 132 -11.31 21.28 19.94
N VAL A 133 -12.24 20.36 20.18
CA VAL A 133 -11.89 18.96 20.47
C VAL A 133 -11.15 18.34 19.29
N LEU A 134 -11.59 18.57 18.06
CA LEU A 134 -10.93 18.00 16.88
C LEU A 134 -9.51 18.54 16.67
N SER A 135 -9.24 19.81 17.00
CA SER A 135 -7.91 20.41 16.89
C SER A 135 -6.94 19.91 17.97
N THR A 136 -7.45 19.52 19.13
CA THR A 136 -6.66 19.05 20.28
C THR A 136 -6.42 17.54 20.29
N VAL A 137 -7.04 16.78 19.38
CA VAL A 137 -6.86 15.32 19.29
C VAL A 137 -5.44 14.98 18.83
N THR A 138 -4.61 14.54 19.78
CA THR A 138 -3.28 13.98 19.51
C THR A 138 -3.34 12.52 19.06
N THR A 139 -2.20 11.96 18.65
CA THR A 139 -2.05 10.53 18.34
C THR A 139 -2.44 9.64 19.52
N VAL A 140 -2.08 10.04 20.74
CA VAL A 140 -2.44 9.35 21.99
C VAL A 140 -3.95 9.39 22.19
N ASN A 141 -4.58 10.57 22.05
CA ASN A 141 -6.03 10.72 22.20
C ASN A 141 -6.79 9.83 21.21
N LYS A 142 -6.34 9.79 19.95
CA LYS A 142 -6.93 8.94 18.92
C LYS A 142 -6.87 7.45 19.28
N GLU A 143 -5.70 6.96 19.69
CA GLU A 143 -5.55 5.56 20.08
C GLU A 143 -6.43 5.24 21.29
N PHE A 144 -6.43 6.12 22.29
CA PHE A 144 -7.22 5.98 23.50
C PHE A 144 -8.72 5.88 23.22
N ILE A 145 -9.26 6.82 22.45
CA ILE A 145 -10.66 6.84 22.04
C ILE A 145 -11.00 5.60 21.22
N SER A 146 -10.15 5.22 20.25
CA SER A 146 -10.39 4.03 19.43
C SER A 146 -10.46 2.74 20.24
N ARG A 147 -9.62 2.61 21.28
CA ARG A 147 -9.61 1.45 22.17
C ARG A 147 -10.83 1.41 23.07
N GLN A 148 -11.22 2.56 23.62
CA GLN A 148 -12.44 2.69 24.40
C GLN A 148 -13.67 2.32 23.57
N LEU A 149 -13.78 2.82 22.33
CA LEU A 149 -14.85 2.48 21.41
C LEU A 149 -14.87 0.98 21.10
N ALA A 150 -13.73 0.39 20.77
CA ALA A 150 -13.65 -1.02 20.44
C ALA A 150 -14.05 -1.94 21.60
N ASN A 151 -13.78 -1.54 22.85
CA ASN A 151 -14.24 -2.27 24.03
C ASN A 151 -15.77 -2.22 24.18
N VAL A 152 -16.39 -1.08 23.85
CA VAL A 152 -17.86 -0.93 23.84
C VAL A 152 -18.49 -1.72 22.69
N THR A 153 -17.92 -1.62 21.49
CA THR A 153 -18.45 -2.26 20.27
C THR A 153 -18.01 -3.71 20.10
N LYS A 154 -17.24 -4.26 21.06
CA LYS A 154 -16.68 -5.62 21.04
C LYS A 154 -15.88 -5.93 19.75
N LEU A 155 -15.18 -4.92 19.22
CA LEU A 155 -14.35 -5.09 18.03
C LEU A 155 -12.97 -5.66 18.42
N PRO A 156 -12.33 -6.42 17.53
CA PRO A 156 -10.99 -6.94 17.77
C PRO A 156 -9.99 -5.78 17.90
N LEU A 157 -9.24 -5.78 18.99
CA LEU A 157 -8.30 -4.72 19.33
C LEU A 157 -6.88 -5.06 18.83
N PRO A 158 -6.14 -4.10 18.24
CA PRO A 158 -4.73 -4.31 17.95
C PRO A 158 -3.96 -4.56 19.25
N GLN A 159 -3.14 -5.62 19.24
CA GLN A 159 -2.30 -6.01 20.37
C GLN A 159 -1.11 -5.05 20.59
N SER A 160 -0.69 -4.34 19.53
CA SER A 160 0.40 -3.37 19.56
C SER A 160 -0.08 -2.02 20.08
N TYR A 161 0.75 -1.35 20.88
CA TYR A 161 0.53 0.01 21.39
C TYR A 161 1.49 0.99 20.72
N SER A 162 1.06 2.22 20.47
CA SER A 162 1.96 3.27 19.96
C SER A 162 3.08 3.58 20.98
N PRO A 163 4.25 4.06 20.54
CA PRO A 163 5.32 4.46 21.45
C PRO A 163 4.89 5.61 22.38
N GLU A 164 4.05 6.52 21.90
CA GLU A 164 3.53 7.65 22.69
C GLU A 164 2.54 7.19 23.77
N LEU A 165 1.67 6.22 23.46
CA LEU A 165 0.78 5.66 24.48
C LEU A 165 1.56 4.80 25.49
N ARG A 166 2.61 4.10 25.02
CA ARG A 166 3.52 3.35 25.89
C ARG A 166 4.26 4.27 26.85
N SER A 167 4.81 5.39 26.38
CA SER A 167 5.50 6.35 27.25
C SER A 167 4.54 6.94 28.27
N PHE A 168 3.36 7.39 27.85
CA PHE A 168 2.31 7.88 28.76
C PHE A 168 1.94 6.86 29.85
N ALA A 169 1.68 5.60 29.46
CA ALA A 169 1.31 4.54 30.39
C ALA A 169 2.42 4.23 31.40
N LEU A 170 3.68 4.17 30.95
CA LEU A 170 4.84 3.93 31.82
C LEU A 170 5.06 5.11 32.77
N THR A 171 4.98 6.35 32.27
CA THR A 171 5.13 7.57 33.07
C THR A 171 4.05 7.66 34.14
N LEU A 172 2.78 7.43 33.78
CA LEU A 172 1.68 7.46 34.74
C LEU A 172 1.82 6.40 35.84
N ASN A 173 2.17 5.17 35.44
CA ASN A 173 2.40 4.08 36.40
C ASN A 173 3.63 4.33 37.28
N PHE A 174 4.69 4.96 36.74
CA PHE A 174 5.87 5.36 37.50
C PHE A 174 5.53 6.38 38.59
N TYR A 175 4.70 7.38 38.29
CA TYR A 175 4.28 8.36 39.29
C TYR A 175 3.32 7.79 40.33
N SER A 176 2.35 6.98 39.91
CA SER A 176 1.41 6.34 40.83
C SER A 176 0.70 5.14 40.18
N PRO A 177 0.99 3.91 40.63
CA PRO A 177 0.26 2.72 40.18
C PRO A 177 -1.25 2.80 40.46
N ARG A 178 -1.63 3.45 41.57
CA ARG A 178 -3.04 3.67 41.91
C ARG A 178 -3.73 4.63 40.92
N ALA A 179 -3.04 5.70 40.51
CA ALA A 179 -3.57 6.61 39.49
C ALA A 179 -3.70 5.90 38.14
N TYR A 180 -2.74 5.05 37.79
CA TYR A 180 -2.80 4.23 36.59
C TYR A 180 -4.02 3.31 36.58
N ASP A 181 -4.24 2.56 37.66
CA ASP A 181 -5.40 1.66 37.76
C ASP A 181 -6.73 2.42 37.72
N TYR A 182 -6.79 3.59 38.36
CA TYR A 182 -7.96 4.47 38.31
C TYR A 182 -8.27 4.88 36.86
N VAL A 183 -7.31 5.51 36.15
CA VAL A 183 -7.48 5.91 34.75
C VAL A 183 -7.82 4.72 33.87
N ARG A 184 -7.15 3.58 34.07
CA ARG A 184 -7.44 2.37 33.30
C ARG A 184 -8.88 1.90 33.49
N SER A 185 -9.40 1.94 34.71
CA SER A 185 -10.78 1.54 35.01
C SER A 185 -11.83 2.53 34.49
N THR A 186 -11.59 3.84 34.66
CA THR A 186 -12.54 4.89 34.24
C THR A 186 -12.71 4.97 32.74
N PHE A 187 -11.64 4.73 31.98
CA PHE A 187 -11.66 4.79 30.52
C PHE A 187 -11.84 3.42 29.85
N GLY A 188 -12.58 2.52 30.50
CA GLY A 188 -13.03 1.27 29.90
C GLY A 188 -11.90 0.34 29.50
N LEU A 189 -10.82 0.27 30.29
CA LEU A 189 -9.64 -0.58 30.05
C LEU A 189 -8.91 -0.26 28.73
N SER A 190 -8.93 1.00 28.30
CA SER A 190 -8.19 1.47 27.11
C SER A 190 -6.66 1.41 27.28
N LEU A 191 -6.17 1.44 28.52
CA LEU A 191 -4.76 1.31 28.86
C LEU A 191 -4.30 -0.15 28.97
N PRO A 192 -3.00 -0.42 28.69
CA PRO A 192 -2.44 -1.77 28.79
C PRO A 192 -2.69 -2.44 30.15
N HIS A 193 -2.57 -3.78 30.21
CA HIS A 193 -2.60 -4.45 31.50
C HIS A 193 -1.28 -4.20 32.27
N PRO A 194 -1.26 -4.09 33.61
CA PRO A 194 -0.02 -3.92 34.38
C PRO A 194 1.08 -4.94 34.06
N LYS A 195 0.71 -6.21 33.80
CA LYS A 195 1.64 -7.25 33.28
C LYS A 195 2.36 -6.84 31.98
N THR A 196 1.67 -6.12 31.09
CA THR A 196 2.28 -5.57 29.87
C THR A 196 3.31 -4.50 30.20
N LEU A 197 3.05 -3.65 31.20
CA LEU A 197 4.01 -2.65 31.67
C LEU A 197 5.25 -3.33 32.26
N SER A 198 5.07 -4.38 33.08
CA SER A 198 6.20 -5.16 33.61
C SER A 198 7.08 -5.73 32.50
N ARG A 199 6.49 -6.30 31.43
CA ARG A 199 7.24 -6.76 30.26
C ARG A 199 7.99 -5.61 29.57
N TRP A 200 7.40 -4.42 29.51
CA TRP A 200 8.06 -3.26 28.94
C TRP A 200 9.25 -2.77 29.75
N TYR A 201 9.19 -2.82 31.07
CA TYR A 201 10.32 -2.50 31.95
C TYR A 201 11.48 -3.51 31.84
N GLN A 202 11.18 -4.79 31.61
CA GLN A 202 12.22 -5.83 31.43
C GLN A 202 13.14 -5.58 30.23
N HIS A 203 12.65 -4.87 29.20
CA HIS A 203 13.41 -4.57 27.98
C HIS A 203 14.12 -3.21 28.05
N ILE A 204 14.09 -2.53 29.19
CA ILE A 204 14.87 -1.31 29.41
C ILE A 204 16.27 -1.75 29.85
N GLU A 205 17.26 -1.53 28.99
CA GLU A 205 18.67 -1.83 29.29
C GLU A 205 19.19 -0.87 30.37
N ALA A 206 18.87 -1.17 31.63
CA ALA A 206 19.46 -0.51 32.79
C ALA A 206 20.76 -1.24 33.17
N ALA A 207 21.81 -1.01 32.39
CA ALA A 207 23.14 -1.49 32.75
C ALA A 207 23.58 -0.81 34.06
N PRO A 208 24.17 -1.55 35.02
CA PRO A 208 24.70 -0.96 36.25
C PRO A 208 25.83 0.03 35.91
N GLY A 209 25.64 1.31 36.26
CA GLY A 209 26.58 2.40 35.99
C GLY A 209 25.89 3.76 35.90
N LEU A 210 26.66 4.84 35.74
CA LEU A 210 26.12 6.15 35.32
C LEU A 210 25.56 5.98 33.91
N THR A 211 24.24 6.04 33.77
CA THR A 211 23.53 5.90 32.49
C THR A 211 24.17 6.80 31.44
N ARG A 212 24.51 6.25 30.25
CA ARG A 212 25.05 7.04 29.13
C ARG A 212 24.09 8.20 28.85
N VAL A 213 24.53 9.40 29.15
CA VAL A 213 23.87 10.64 28.77
C VAL A 213 24.03 10.73 27.26
N ASN A 214 22.94 10.57 26.52
CA ASN A 214 22.88 10.87 25.09
C ASN A 214 22.56 12.35 24.89
#